data_AF-A0A356RDW0-F1
#
_entry.id   AF-A0A356RDW0-F1
#
_cell.length_a   1.000
_cell.length_b   1.000
_cell.length_c   1.000
_cell.angle_alpha   90.00
_cell.angle_beta   90.00
_cell.angle_gamma   90.00
#
_symmetry.space_group_name_H-M   'P 1'
#
loop_
_entity.id
_entity.type
_entity.pdbx_description
1 polymer ?
#
loop_
_entity_poly.entity_id
_entity_poly.type
_entity_poly.pdbx_seq_one_letter_code
_entity_poly.pdbx_strand_id
1 'polypeptide(L)'
;YQVIKQADIILAMFLFGESFSLEQKKRNFDYYDPLTTGDSSLSSCIQSIVASEIGYPDLATEYARAALLMDLADIGGNVKDGCHIASMGGTWMVLVYGMAGMRDFDGILTFRPRRLPAQPARIRFPLTYRGQILDIDMGPEGAKYSLREGKGFMIRHEEEEINLSPETPVAIRPIVTWQSR
;
A
#
# COMPACT_ATOMS: atom_id res chain seq x y z
N TYR A 1 -0.32 31.87 -3.66
CA TYR A 1 0.35 30.61 -3.29
C TYR A 1 -0.68 29.48 -3.34
N GLN A 2 -0.35 28.35 -3.97
CA GLN A 2 -1.14 27.13 -3.87
C GLN A 2 -0.44 26.26 -2.81
N VAL A 3 -1.05 26.14 -1.63
CA VAL A 3 -0.53 25.36 -0.51
C VAL A 3 -1.63 24.43 -0.05
N ILE A 4 -1.32 23.14 0.01
CA ILE A 4 -2.27 22.07 0.34
C ILE A 4 -1.84 21.45 1.65
N LYS A 5 -2.76 21.37 2.62
CA LYS A 5 -2.44 20.81 3.95
C LYS A 5 -2.12 19.32 3.90
N GLN A 6 -2.85 18.56 3.09
CA GLN A 6 -2.82 17.10 3.08
C GLN A 6 -3.24 16.53 1.72
N ALA A 7 -2.93 15.26 1.46
CA ALA A 7 -3.40 14.53 0.29
C ALA A 7 -4.91 14.74 0.01
N ASP A 8 -5.21 15.36 -1.14
CA ASP A 8 -6.57 15.61 -1.63
C ASP A 8 -6.83 14.82 -2.92
N ILE A 9 -6.37 15.31 -4.09
CA ILE A 9 -6.43 14.55 -5.35
C ILE A 9 -5.65 13.23 -5.24
N ILE A 10 -4.55 13.21 -4.49
CA ILE A 10 -3.78 11.98 -4.24
C ILE A 10 -4.63 10.95 -3.48
N LEU A 11 -5.44 11.40 -2.51
CA LEU A 11 -6.39 10.53 -1.82
C LEU A 11 -7.49 10.03 -2.75
N ALA A 12 -8.05 10.89 -3.61
CA ALA A 12 -9.05 10.48 -4.60
C ALA A 12 -8.51 9.40 -5.55
N MET A 13 -7.25 9.51 -5.98
CA MET A 13 -6.58 8.51 -6.83
C MET A 13 -6.30 7.18 -6.12
N PHE A 14 -6.21 7.19 -4.79
CA PHE A 14 -6.15 5.97 -3.99
C PHE A 14 -7.54 5.32 -3.87
N LEU A 15 -8.54 6.10 -3.44
CA LEU A 15 -9.90 5.60 -3.19
C LEU A 15 -10.60 5.12 -4.46
N PHE A 16 -10.41 5.82 -5.57
CA PHE A 16 -11.00 5.50 -6.88
C PHE A 16 -9.94 5.02 -7.85
N GLY A 17 -9.11 4.09 -7.41
CA GLY A 17 -7.88 3.68 -8.11
C GLY A 17 -8.07 3.25 -9.56
N GLU A 18 -9.21 2.67 -9.92
CA GLU A 18 -9.56 2.25 -11.28
C GLU A 18 -10.01 3.38 -12.20
N SER A 19 -10.40 4.53 -11.64
CA SER A 19 -10.83 5.71 -12.40
C SER A 19 -9.68 6.51 -12.99
N PHE A 20 -8.43 6.15 -12.67
CA PHE A 20 -7.23 6.86 -13.11
C PHE A 20 -6.21 5.89 -13.70
N SER A 21 -5.70 6.21 -14.89
CA SER A 21 -4.55 5.50 -15.46
C SER A 21 -3.28 5.79 -14.66
N LEU A 22 -2.30 4.90 -14.76
CA LEU A 22 -1.00 5.08 -14.10
C LEU A 22 -0.34 6.43 -14.47
N GLU A 23 -0.46 6.84 -15.73
CA GLU A 23 0.09 8.11 -16.24
C GLU A 23 -0.69 9.33 -15.72
N GLN A 24 -2.01 9.22 -15.51
CA GLN A 24 -2.77 10.26 -14.81
C GLN A 24 -2.32 10.35 -13.35
N LYS A 25 -2.10 9.21 -12.68
CA LYS A 25 -1.62 9.19 -11.29
C LYS A 25 -0.26 9.85 -11.15
N LYS A 26 0.71 9.51 -12.01
CA LYS A 26 2.03 10.15 -12.04
C LYS A 26 1.94 11.66 -12.22
N ARG A 27 1.25 12.13 -13.27
CA ARG A 27 1.14 13.57 -13.55
C ARG A 27 0.50 14.35 -12.41
N ASN A 28 -0.55 13.80 -11.79
CA ASN A 28 -1.18 14.44 -10.64
C ASN A 28 -0.26 14.40 -9.41
N PHE A 29 0.45 13.30 -9.18
CA PHE A 29 1.41 13.19 -8.10
C PHE A 29 2.53 14.22 -8.26
N ASP A 30 3.19 14.26 -9.42
CA ASP A 30 4.28 15.20 -9.72
C ASP A 30 3.85 16.67 -9.56
N TYR A 31 2.56 16.99 -9.79
CA TYR A 31 2.02 18.33 -9.64
C TYR A 31 1.63 18.67 -8.21
N TYR A 32 0.88 17.79 -7.51
CA TYR A 32 0.29 18.11 -6.21
C TYR A 32 1.17 17.77 -5.02
N ASP A 33 2.08 16.80 -5.14
CA ASP A 33 2.96 16.38 -4.05
C ASP A 33 3.86 17.53 -3.57
N PRO A 34 4.54 18.30 -4.45
CA PRO A 34 5.35 19.45 -4.02
C PRO A 34 4.55 20.61 -3.42
N LEU A 35 3.23 20.65 -3.65
CA LEU A 35 2.32 21.66 -3.09
C LEU A 35 1.76 21.24 -1.73
N THR A 36 1.97 19.99 -1.33
CA THR A 36 1.41 19.40 -0.11
C THR A 36 2.41 19.50 1.03
N THR A 37 2.05 20.21 2.10
CA THR A 37 2.96 20.44 3.24
C THR A 37 3.09 19.23 4.15
N GLY A 38 2.10 18.35 4.17
CA GLY A 38 2.10 17.18 5.04
C GLY A 38 1.77 17.49 6.50
N ASP A 39 1.16 18.65 6.79
CA ASP A 39 0.75 19.09 8.14
C ASP A 39 -0.41 18.27 8.74
N SER A 40 -0.71 17.11 8.15
CA SER A 40 -1.70 16.16 8.59
C SER A 40 -1.07 14.79 8.64
N SER A 41 -1.24 14.10 9.77
CA SER A 41 -0.74 12.74 10.00
C SER A 41 -1.29 11.69 9.04
N LEU A 42 -2.31 12.04 8.26
CA LEU A 42 -2.93 11.20 7.24
C LEU A 42 -2.31 11.38 5.85
N SER A 43 -1.54 12.44 5.62
CA SER A 43 -1.02 12.75 4.28
C SER A 43 0.03 11.73 3.84
N SER A 44 1.02 11.48 4.71
CA SER A 44 2.18 10.66 4.37
C SER A 44 1.82 9.22 4.03
N CYS A 45 0.85 8.61 4.72
CA CYS A 45 0.47 7.24 4.39
C CYS A 45 -0.15 7.14 2.98
N ILE A 46 -0.98 8.11 2.58
CA ILE A 46 -1.59 8.17 1.25
C ILE A 46 -0.54 8.46 0.17
N GLN A 47 0.36 9.42 0.42
CA GLN A 47 1.47 9.72 -0.50
C GLN A 47 2.37 8.50 -0.69
N SER A 48 2.70 7.77 0.38
CA SER A 48 3.48 6.54 0.32
C SER A 48 2.81 5.45 -0.53
N ILE A 49 1.49 5.27 -0.37
CA ILE A 49 0.72 4.27 -1.13
C ILE A 49 0.72 4.61 -2.62
N VAL A 50 0.44 5.87 -2.98
CA VAL A 50 0.40 6.27 -4.39
C VAL A 50 1.79 6.29 -5.00
N ALA A 51 2.82 6.77 -4.31
CA ALA A 51 4.22 6.68 -4.74
C ALA A 51 4.64 5.21 -5.02
N SER A 52 4.22 4.30 -4.14
CA SER A 52 4.41 2.84 -4.29
C SER A 52 3.64 2.26 -5.48
N GLU A 53 2.55 2.89 -5.91
CA GLU A 53 1.78 2.42 -7.06
C GLU A 53 2.39 2.91 -8.38
N ILE A 54 2.87 4.16 -8.40
CA ILE A 54 3.26 4.86 -9.63
C ILE A 54 4.69 4.62 -10.09
N GLY A 55 5.60 4.11 -9.25
CA GLY A 55 7.00 3.96 -9.68
C GLY A 55 8.06 4.60 -8.82
N TYR A 56 7.72 5.22 -7.68
CA TYR A 56 8.62 6.12 -6.97
C TYR A 56 9.07 5.52 -5.62
N PRO A 57 10.03 4.58 -5.63
CA PRO A 57 10.41 3.82 -4.43
C PRO A 57 11.00 4.69 -3.31
N ASP A 58 11.77 5.72 -3.67
CA ASP A 58 12.43 6.58 -2.68
C ASP A 58 11.41 7.43 -1.93
N LEU A 59 10.51 8.11 -2.66
CA LEU A 59 9.39 8.85 -2.09
C LEU A 59 8.44 7.94 -1.31
N ALA A 60 8.13 6.76 -1.83
CA ALA A 60 7.33 5.77 -1.12
C ALA A 60 7.94 5.41 0.24
N THR A 61 9.27 5.22 0.27
CA THR A 61 10.02 4.89 1.49
C THR A 61 10.07 6.06 2.46
N GLU A 62 10.31 7.27 1.96
CA GLU A 62 10.34 8.49 2.77
C GLU A 62 8.99 8.71 3.46
N TYR A 63 7.90 8.72 2.69
CA TYR A 63 6.55 8.90 3.22
C TYR A 63 6.11 7.74 4.13
N ALA A 64 6.54 6.51 3.84
CA ALA A 64 6.32 5.37 4.73
C ALA A 64 6.98 5.59 6.09
N ARG A 65 8.23 6.03 6.11
CA ARG A 65 8.95 6.33 7.37
C ARG A 65 8.25 7.44 8.14
N ALA A 66 7.83 8.50 7.47
CA ALA A 66 7.08 9.59 8.11
C ALA A 66 5.77 9.07 8.75
N ALA A 67 4.99 8.24 8.05
CA ALA A 67 3.76 7.66 8.59
C ALA A 67 4.03 6.71 9.77
N LEU A 68 5.05 5.86 9.67
CA LEU A 68 5.41 4.87 10.70
C LEU A 68 5.95 5.52 11.98
N LEU A 69 6.69 6.62 11.84
CA LEU A 69 7.39 7.29 12.93
C LEU A 69 6.65 8.52 13.45
N MET A 70 5.43 8.81 12.96
CA MET A 70 4.69 10.03 13.28
C MET A 70 4.65 10.34 14.78
N ASP A 71 4.17 9.37 15.57
CA ASP A 71 4.12 9.50 17.03
C ASP A 71 5.46 9.15 17.70
N LEU A 72 6.15 8.11 17.22
CA LEU A 72 7.38 7.59 17.85
C LEU A 72 8.56 8.58 17.80
N ALA A 73 8.64 9.38 16.73
CA ALA A 73 9.67 10.40 16.54
C ALA A 73 9.12 11.83 16.71
N ASP A 74 7.88 11.98 17.18
CA ASP A 74 7.18 13.26 17.35
C ASP A 74 7.29 14.17 16.11
N ILE A 75 7.04 13.62 14.92
CA ILE A 75 7.21 14.34 13.64
C ILE A 75 6.28 15.56 13.58
N GLY A 76 5.09 15.46 14.15
CA GLY A 76 4.14 16.57 14.26
C GLY A 76 4.44 17.57 15.38
N GLY A 77 5.38 17.25 16.29
CA GLY A 77 5.73 18.10 17.46
C GLY A 77 4.60 18.23 18.50
N ASN A 78 3.60 17.36 18.44
CA ASN A 78 2.34 17.46 19.17
C ASN A 78 1.87 16.11 19.75
N VAL A 79 2.71 15.07 19.79
CA VAL A 79 2.34 13.76 20.37
C VAL A 79 1.97 13.87 21.87
N LYS A 80 2.52 14.88 22.56
CA LYS A 80 2.17 15.21 23.95
C LYS A 80 0.68 15.50 24.14
N ASP A 81 -0.01 15.94 23.08
CA ASP A 81 -1.44 16.28 23.09
C ASP A 81 -2.31 15.04 22.77
N GLY A 82 -1.69 13.92 22.37
CA GLY A 82 -2.33 12.63 22.09
C GLY A 82 -1.71 11.93 20.89
N CYS A 83 -1.89 10.60 20.79
CA CYS A 83 -1.44 9.83 19.64
C CYS A 83 -2.34 10.05 18.41
N HIS A 84 -1.75 10.00 17.22
CA HIS A 84 -2.46 10.15 15.96
C HIS A 84 -3.10 8.82 15.53
N ILE A 85 -4.26 8.48 16.11
CA ILE A 85 -4.95 7.19 15.89
C ILE A 85 -5.17 6.87 14.40
N ALA A 86 -5.54 7.86 13.60
CA ALA A 86 -5.72 7.67 12.15
C ALA A 86 -4.39 7.36 11.44
N SER A 87 -3.28 7.94 11.91
CA SER A 87 -1.93 7.66 11.40
C SER A 87 -1.46 6.25 11.77
N MET A 88 -1.82 5.76 12.97
CA MET A 88 -1.59 4.36 13.36
C MET A 88 -2.30 3.39 12.42
N GLY A 89 -3.54 3.69 12.00
CA GLY A 89 -4.20 2.95 10.92
C GLY A 89 -3.45 3.05 9.59
N GLY A 90 -2.93 4.25 9.28
CA GLY A 90 -2.08 4.53 8.14
C GLY A 90 -0.83 3.63 8.05
N THR A 91 -0.26 3.22 9.18
CA THR A 91 0.86 2.25 9.21
C THR A 91 0.49 0.93 8.54
N TRP A 92 -0.68 0.36 8.88
CA TRP A 92 -1.16 -0.87 8.24
C TRP A 92 -1.44 -0.63 6.76
N MET A 93 -2.03 0.52 6.42
CA MET A 93 -2.34 0.90 5.04
C MET A 93 -1.08 0.98 4.17
N VAL A 94 0.03 1.55 4.66
CA VAL A 94 1.29 1.61 3.92
C VAL A 94 1.81 0.22 3.57
N LEU A 95 1.75 -0.73 4.51
CA LEU A 95 2.21 -2.09 4.27
C LEU A 95 1.30 -2.86 3.30
N VAL A 96 -0.02 -2.76 3.48
CA VAL A 96 -0.99 -3.56 2.74
C VAL A 96 -1.39 -2.93 1.42
N TYR A 97 -1.74 -1.64 1.41
CA TYR A 97 -2.11 -0.92 0.19
C TYR A 97 -0.89 -0.40 -0.58
N GLY A 98 0.21 -0.07 0.10
CA GLY A 98 1.44 0.36 -0.55
C GLY A 98 2.30 -0.82 -1.00
N MET A 99 2.99 -1.46 -0.06
CA MET A 99 4.01 -2.48 -0.37
C MET A 99 3.43 -3.76 -0.99
N ALA A 100 2.34 -4.29 -0.43
CA ALA A 100 1.65 -5.45 -1.00
C ALA A 100 0.81 -5.09 -2.23
N GLY A 101 0.58 -3.80 -2.48
CA GLY A 101 -0.21 -3.30 -3.59
C GLY A 101 -1.63 -3.86 -3.59
N MET A 102 -2.21 -4.13 -2.41
CA MET A 102 -3.54 -4.71 -2.30
C MET A 102 -4.59 -3.70 -2.79
N ARG A 103 -5.56 -4.12 -3.61
CA ARG A 103 -6.77 -3.33 -3.92
C ARG A 103 -7.96 -4.26 -4.07
N ASP A 104 -9.14 -3.73 -3.77
CA ASP A 104 -10.41 -4.36 -4.13
C ASP A 104 -11.08 -3.49 -5.18
N PHE A 105 -11.29 -4.05 -6.38
CA PHE A 105 -12.03 -3.41 -7.46
C PHE A 105 -13.22 -4.31 -7.80
N ASP A 106 -14.42 -3.85 -7.45
CA ASP A 106 -15.69 -4.55 -7.66
C ASP A 106 -15.70 -6.03 -7.22
N GLY A 107 -14.99 -6.34 -6.12
CA GLY A 107 -14.93 -7.68 -5.56
C GLY A 107 -13.78 -8.55 -6.05
N ILE A 108 -12.92 -8.00 -6.89
CA ILE A 108 -11.69 -8.64 -7.33
C ILE A 108 -10.56 -8.13 -6.45
N LEU A 109 -10.11 -8.99 -5.53
CA LEU A 109 -8.96 -8.69 -4.69
C LEU A 109 -7.67 -8.86 -5.49
N THR A 110 -6.98 -7.75 -5.73
CA THR A 110 -5.74 -7.69 -6.50
C THR A 110 -4.55 -7.39 -5.59
N PHE A 111 -3.38 -7.87 -5.97
CA PHE A 111 -2.10 -7.60 -5.32
C PHE A 111 -1.08 -7.25 -6.40
N ARG A 112 -0.40 -6.11 -6.22
CA ARG A 112 0.72 -5.67 -7.06
C ARG A 112 1.95 -5.41 -6.20
N PRO A 113 2.55 -6.46 -5.61
CA PRO A 113 3.61 -6.28 -4.63
C PRO A 113 4.85 -5.66 -5.28
N ARG A 114 5.51 -4.76 -4.55
CA ARG A 114 6.76 -4.13 -4.99
C ARG A 114 7.81 -4.31 -3.91
N ARG A 115 9.03 -4.67 -4.30
CA ARG A 115 10.17 -4.75 -3.37
C ARG A 115 10.77 -3.37 -3.17
N LEU A 116 10.84 -2.88 -1.94
CA LEU A 116 11.62 -1.68 -1.66
C LEU A 116 13.12 -1.95 -1.91
N PRO A 117 13.88 -0.99 -2.50
CA PRO A 117 15.27 -1.19 -2.85
C PRO A 117 16.20 -1.42 -1.65
N ALA A 118 15.87 -0.81 -0.50
CA ALA A 118 16.81 -0.67 0.62
C ALA A 118 16.90 -1.88 1.56
N GLN A 119 15.89 -2.78 1.62
CA GLN A 119 15.96 -4.02 2.41
C GLN A 119 14.99 -5.08 1.86
N PRO A 120 15.35 -6.38 1.88
CA PRO A 120 14.42 -7.47 1.61
C PRO A 120 13.48 -7.67 2.81
N ALA A 121 12.70 -6.64 3.14
CA ALA A 121 11.73 -6.72 4.21
C ALA A 121 10.64 -7.73 3.83
N ARG A 122 10.47 -8.74 4.68
CA ARG A 122 9.34 -9.65 4.61
C ARG A 122 8.16 -9.00 5.28
N ILE A 123 7.02 -8.92 4.60
CA ILE A 123 5.75 -8.55 5.22
C ILE A 123 4.84 -9.78 5.27
N ARG A 124 4.20 -10.00 6.42
CA ARG A 124 3.19 -11.04 6.56
C ARG A 124 2.01 -10.50 7.33
N PHE A 125 0.80 -10.72 6.81
CA PHE A 125 -0.42 -10.29 7.47
C PHE A 125 -1.58 -11.24 7.16
N PRO A 126 -2.46 -11.50 8.16
CA PRO A 126 -3.73 -12.15 7.91
C PRO A 126 -4.71 -11.18 7.27
N LEU A 127 -5.60 -11.68 6.41
CA LEU A 127 -6.65 -10.91 5.77
C LEU A 127 -7.95 -11.70 5.78
N THR A 128 -9.01 -11.12 6.35
CA THR A 128 -10.36 -11.68 6.21
C THR A 128 -11.08 -10.94 5.10
N TYR A 129 -11.47 -11.65 4.04
CA TYR A 129 -12.16 -11.07 2.90
C TYR A 129 -13.33 -11.94 2.48
N ARG A 130 -14.56 -11.39 2.52
CA ARG A 130 -15.81 -12.09 2.17
C ARG A 130 -15.94 -13.47 2.84
N GLY A 131 -15.59 -13.56 4.13
CA GLY A 131 -15.65 -14.79 4.93
C GLY A 131 -14.54 -15.82 4.64
N GLN A 132 -13.54 -15.45 3.84
CA GLN A 132 -12.33 -16.24 3.60
C GLN A 132 -11.21 -15.66 4.46
N ILE A 133 -10.45 -16.50 5.16
CA ILE A 133 -9.27 -16.09 5.93
C ILE A 133 -8.03 -16.45 5.12
N LEU A 134 -7.29 -15.43 4.71
CA LEU A 134 -6.05 -15.54 3.95
C LEU A 134 -4.85 -15.20 4.84
N ASP A 135 -3.71 -15.79 4.53
CA ASP A 135 -2.40 -15.42 5.06
C ASP A 135 -1.52 -14.99 3.89
N ILE A 136 -1.15 -13.72 3.89
CA ILE A 136 -0.36 -13.08 2.85
C ILE A 136 1.06 -12.95 3.35
N ASP A 137 2.02 -13.50 2.61
CA ASP A 137 3.43 -13.55 3.02
C ASP A 137 4.31 -13.18 1.83
N MET A 138 4.92 -12.00 1.88
CA MET A 138 5.71 -11.44 0.79
C MET A 138 7.14 -11.22 1.25
N GLY A 139 8.10 -11.80 0.54
CA GLY A 139 9.52 -11.71 0.89
C GLY A 139 10.47 -12.08 -0.25
N PRO A 140 11.72 -12.45 0.07
CA PRO A 140 12.75 -12.81 -0.92
C PRO A 140 12.35 -13.94 -1.87
N GLU A 141 11.53 -14.88 -1.39
CA GLU A 141 11.07 -16.04 -2.16
C GLU A 141 9.87 -15.73 -3.09
N GLY A 142 9.29 -14.53 -2.97
CA GLY A 142 8.09 -14.13 -3.71
C GLY A 142 6.92 -13.77 -2.80
N ALA A 143 5.73 -13.65 -3.41
CA ALA A 143 4.45 -13.44 -2.75
C ALA A 143 3.72 -14.78 -2.63
N LYS A 144 3.56 -15.23 -1.39
CA LYS A 144 2.81 -16.43 -1.03
C LYS A 144 1.42 -16.02 -0.52
N TYR A 145 0.42 -16.67 -1.08
CA TYR A 145 -0.99 -16.53 -0.73
C TYR A 145 -1.46 -17.85 -0.18
N SER A 146 -2.03 -17.86 1.04
CA SER A 146 -2.53 -19.08 1.66
C SER A 146 -3.99 -18.91 2.11
N LEU A 147 -4.89 -19.78 1.68
CA LEU A 147 -6.23 -19.91 2.23
C LEU A 147 -6.15 -20.72 3.53
N ARG A 148 -6.46 -20.08 4.66
CA ARG A 148 -6.46 -20.70 5.99
C ARG A 148 -7.82 -21.28 6.31
N GLU A 149 -8.89 -20.53 6.03
CA GLU A 149 -10.27 -20.94 6.26
C GLU A 149 -11.16 -20.38 5.14
N GLY A 150 -12.15 -21.15 4.70
CA GLY A 150 -13.08 -20.74 3.65
C GLY A 150 -13.37 -21.85 2.63
N LYS A 151 -14.19 -21.51 1.63
CA LYS A 151 -14.61 -22.44 0.57
C LYS A 151 -13.75 -22.33 -0.68
N GLY A 152 -12.97 -21.25 -0.79
CA GLY A 152 -12.17 -20.94 -1.96
C GLY A 152 -12.39 -19.50 -2.42
N PHE A 153 -11.35 -18.93 -3.01
CA PHE A 153 -11.34 -17.53 -3.41
C PHE A 153 -10.39 -17.30 -4.59
N MET A 154 -10.80 -16.42 -5.50
CA MET A 154 -9.93 -15.96 -6.58
C MET A 154 -9.30 -14.62 -6.16
N ILE A 155 -7.98 -14.55 -6.29
CA ILE A 155 -7.22 -13.29 -6.20
C ILE A 155 -6.51 -13.04 -7.52
N ARG A 156 -6.09 -11.80 -7.75
CA ARG A 156 -5.21 -11.46 -8.87
C ARG A 156 -3.84 -11.03 -8.37
N HIS A 157 -2.78 -11.67 -8.85
CA HIS A 157 -1.40 -11.22 -8.67
C HIS A 157 -0.93 -10.56 -9.96
N GLU A 158 -0.68 -9.25 -9.93
CA GLU A 158 -0.49 -8.42 -11.13
C GLU A 158 -1.69 -8.54 -12.10
N GLU A 159 -1.54 -9.34 -13.15
CA GLU A 159 -2.57 -9.64 -14.16
C GLU A 159 -3.02 -11.12 -14.09
N GLU A 160 -2.32 -11.95 -13.31
CA GLU A 160 -2.57 -13.38 -13.22
C GLU A 160 -3.65 -13.70 -12.18
N GLU A 161 -4.65 -14.47 -12.56
CA GLU A 161 -5.67 -14.97 -11.64
C GLU A 161 -5.21 -16.25 -10.93
N ILE A 162 -5.41 -16.28 -9.62
CA ILE A 162 -5.03 -17.38 -8.73
C ILE A 162 -6.28 -17.84 -8.00
N ASN A 163 -6.66 -19.09 -8.20
CA ASN A 163 -7.73 -19.73 -7.45
C ASN A 163 -7.12 -20.48 -6.26
N LEU A 164 -7.52 -20.10 -5.05
CA LEU A 164 -7.21 -20.81 -3.83
C LEU A 164 -8.43 -21.63 -3.40
N SER A 165 -8.23 -22.86 -2.98
CA SER A 165 -9.27 -23.74 -2.43
C SER A 165 -8.70 -24.61 -1.31
N PRO A 166 -9.51 -25.33 -0.52
CA PRO A 166 -8.98 -26.27 0.47
C PRO A 166 -8.05 -27.33 -0.13
N GLU A 167 -8.27 -27.74 -1.38
CA GLU A 167 -7.44 -28.71 -2.11
C GLU A 167 -6.16 -28.09 -2.66
N THR A 168 -6.21 -26.80 -3.02
CA THR A 168 -5.05 -26.01 -3.48
C THR A 168 -4.94 -24.74 -2.64
N PRO A 169 -4.54 -24.84 -1.36
CA PRO A 169 -4.68 -23.73 -0.42
C PRO A 169 -3.53 -22.72 -0.53
N VAL A 170 -2.47 -23.00 -1.29
CA VAL A 170 -1.28 -22.17 -1.36
C VAL A 170 -0.88 -21.90 -2.80
N ALA A 171 -0.58 -20.64 -3.09
CA ALA A 171 0.05 -20.22 -4.33
C ALA A 171 1.24 -19.30 -4.04
N ILE A 172 2.29 -19.38 -4.85
CA ILE A 172 3.47 -18.51 -4.76
C ILE A 172 3.71 -17.89 -6.13
N ARG A 173 3.96 -16.58 -6.17
CA ARG A 173 4.32 -15.83 -7.38
C ARG A 173 5.54 -14.94 -7.16
N PRO A 174 6.35 -14.67 -8.20
CA PRO A 174 7.47 -13.76 -8.09
C PRO A 174 6.99 -12.35 -7.72
N ILE A 175 7.84 -11.56 -7.07
CA ILE A 175 7.55 -10.13 -6.83
C ILE A 175 8.37 -9.31 -7.80
N VAL A 176 7.71 -8.39 -8.51
CA VAL A 176 8.38 -7.45 -9.41
C VAL A 176 9.22 -6.47 -8.58
N THR A 177 10.51 -6.39 -8.87
CA THR A 177 11.41 -5.36 -8.33
C THR A 177 11.21 -4.06 -9.08
N TRP A 178 11.31 -2.92 -8.39
CA TRP A 178 11.47 -1.64 -9.06
C TRP A 178 12.68 -1.73 -10.00
N GLN A 179 12.45 -1.53 -11.31
CA GLN A 179 13.56 -1.37 -12.24
C GLN A 179 14.18 0.00 -11.93
N SER A 180 15.45 0.01 -11.49
CA SER A 180 16.25 1.22 -11.50
C SER A 180 16.31 1.73 -12.94
N ARG A 181 15.76 2.91 -13.19
CA ARG A 181 16.12 3.67 -14.39
C ARG A 181 17.54 4.20 -14.25
#